data_AF-A0A242E0G0-F1
#
_entry.id   AF-A0A242E0G0-F1
#
_cell.length_a   1.000
_cell.length_b   1.000
_cell.length_c   1.000
_cell.angle_alpha   90.00
_cell.angle_beta   90.00
_cell.angle_gamma   90.00
#
_symmetry.space_group_name_H-M   'P 1'
#
loop_
_entity.id
_entity.type
_entity.pdbx_description
1 polymer ?
#
loop_
_entity_poly.entity_id
_entity_poly.type
_entity_poly.pdbx_seq_one_letter_code
_entity_poly.pdbx_strand_id
1 'polypeptide(L)'
;MSNELSTELLFDVEYTPSIINITNEDQLALLINATVQKYDNLIFKESDIADAKKARKELKRIFTLIDDKRKEVKKDFNEPLKSFEEKIKEYSTEIQMVSNKIDSQIKEFEEKTKEDRKAIVLAELTEQATNYGLEVSEIELKSSWLNSSNFTAKNKLTKKIEQEILAECIEIKQRKDTREQNKKLVESYAKANKLEPHSWVMLIDEGLTAANIFPKIDAAAKEVLEQEQRELEKAEAEIKQALPNKTAVEVHKELHAEESEDEPTYSFTLNITGTAKQISIIKKTIEDLGVKYQVEMNE
;
A
#
# COMPACT_ATOMS: atom_id res chain seq x y z
N MET A 1 4.62 -40.32 -22.44
CA MET A 1 4.40 -41.75 -22.16
C MET A 1 2.95 -41.90 -21.76
N SER A 2 2.11 -42.39 -22.67
CA SER A 2 0.73 -42.77 -22.34
C SER A 2 0.80 -44.15 -21.69
N ASN A 3 0.81 -44.18 -20.36
CA ASN A 3 0.37 -45.39 -19.66
C ASN A 3 -1.12 -45.18 -19.43
N GLU A 4 -1.92 -45.73 -20.33
CA GLU A 4 -3.32 -46.00 -20.04
C GLU A 4 -3.32 -47.00 -18.88
N LEU A 5 -3.52 -46.53 -17.64
CA LEU A 5 -4.01 -47.43 -16.60
C LEU A 5 -5.41 -47.81 -17.05
N SER A 6 -5.56 -49.03 -17.55
CA SER A 6 -6.84 -49.63 -17.88
C SER A 6 -7.82 -49.36 -16.73
N THR A 7 -8.91 -48.67 -17.02
CA THR A 7 -10.00 -48.32 -16.09
C THR A 7 -10.79 -49.52 -15.58
N GLU A 8 -10.33 -50.74 -15.83
CA GLU A 8 -10.95 -51.98 -15.39
C GLU A 8 -10.17 -52.54 -14.21
N LEU A 9 -10.28 -51.86 -13.05
CA LEU A 9 -9.89 -52.48 -11.79
C LEU A 9 -10.91 -53.60 -11.49
N LEU A 10 -10.61 -54.81 -11.95
CA LEU A 10 -11.35 -56.02 -11.58
C LEU A 10 -10.86 -56.46 -10.20
N PHE A 11 -11.61 -56.10 -9.16
CA PHE A 11 -11.37 -56.52 -7.78
C PHE A 11 -12.47 -57.47 -7.33
N ASP A 12 -12.19 -58.77 -7.42
CA ASP A 12 -13.08 -59.82 -6.96
C ASP A 12 -12.56 -60.42 -5.65
N VAL A 13 -13.48 -60.67 -4.72
CA VAL A 13 -13.18 -61.29 -3.42
C VAL A 13 -14.03 -62.56 -3.30
N GLU A 14 -13.36 -63.71 -3.24
CA GLU A 14 -14.02 -64.98 -2.92
C GLU A 14 -14.17 -65.09 -1.40
N TYR A 15 -15.41 -65.21 -0.91
CA TYR A 15 -15.71 -65.35 0.50
C TYR A 15 -16.71 -66.49 0.73
N THR A 16 -16.32 -67.48 1.53
CA THR A 16 -17.18 -68.56 1.97
C THR A 16 -17.51 -68.39 3.47
N PRO A 17 -18.79 -68.28 3.87
CA PRO A 17 -19.16 -68.18 5.28
C PRO A 17 -18.66 -69.38 6.08
N SER A 18 -17.92 -69.17 7.17
CA SER A 18 -17.47 -70.28 8.01
C SER A 18 -18.54 -70.64 9.05
N ILE A 19 -18.82 -71.94 9.19
CA ILE A 19 -19.76 -72.50 10.17
C ILE A 19 -18.98 -72.88 11.43
N ILE A 20 -19.38 -72.34 12.60
CA ILE A 20 -18.78 -72.66 13.89
C ILE A 20 -19.77 -73.52 14.69
N ASN A 21 -19.43 -74.79 14.92
CA ASN A 21 -20.26 -75.73 15.69
C ASN A 21 -19.50 -76.28 16.90
N ILE A 22 -20.19 -76.50 18.02
CA ILE A 22 -19.64 -77.24 19.16
C ILE A 22 -19.82 -78.73 18.86
N THR A 23 -18.74 -79.43 18.54
CA THR A 23 -18.79 -80.85 18.11
C THR A 23 -19.33 -81.81 19.17
N ASN A 24 -19.22 -81.43 20.45
CA ASN A 24 -19.64 -82.22 21.61
C ASN A 24 -20.68 -81.46 22.45
N GLU A 25 -21.55 -80.69 21.81
CA GLU A 25 -22.53 -79.82 22.48
C GLU A 25 -23.36 -80.58 23.53
N ASP A 26 -23.91 -81.74 23.18
CA ASP A 26 -24.71 -82.55 24.10
C ASP A 26 -23.90 -82.97 25.35
N GLN A 27 -22.65 -83.39 25.16
CA GLN A 27 -21.77 -83.80 26.26
C GLN A 27 -21.38 -82.61 27.14
N LEU A 28 -21.10 -81.45 26.52
CA LEU A 28 -20.77 -80.22 27.23
C LEU A 28 -21.98 -79.73 28.04
N ALA A 29 -23.18 -79.75 27.45
CA ALA A 29 -24.41 -79.37 28.12
C ALA A 29 -24.72 -80.28 29.32
N LEU A 30 -24.57 -81.60 29.17
CA LEU A 30 -24.73 -82.56 30.27
C LEU A 30 -23.72 -82.29 31.40
N LEU A 31 -22.44 -82.05 31.07
CA LEU A 31 -21.41 -81.77 32.06
C LEU A 31 -21.66 -80.44 32.80
N ILE A 32 -22.07 -79.39 32.08
CA ILE A 32 -22.43 -78.11 32.68
C ILE A 32 -23.64 -78.28 33.60
N ASN A 33 -24.71 -78.92 33.14
CA ASN A 33 -25.93 -79.13 33.93
C ASN A 33 -25.65 -79.94 35.20
N ALA A 34 -24.87 -81.01 35.10
CA ALA A 34 -24.46 -81.79 36.28
C ALA A 34 -23.60 -80.98 37.24
N THR A 35 -22.69 -80.14 36.72
CA THR A 35 -21.85 -79.24 37.53
C THR A 35 -22.72 -78.21 38.26
N VAL A 36 -23.65 -77.57 37.56
CA VAL A 36 -24.58 -76.59 38.15
C VAL A 36 -25.42 -77.27 39.23
N GLN A 37 -26.10 -78.39 38.93
CA GLN A 37 -26.93 -79.10 39.91
C GLN A 37 -26.15 -79.54 41.16
N LYS A 38 -24.89 -79.95 40.99
CA LYS A 38 -24.01 -80.36 42.09
C LYS A 38 -23.67 -79.21 43.03
N TYR A 39 -23.41 -78.01 42.50
CA TYR A 39 -22.91 -76.88 43.30
C TYR A 39 -24.01 -75.89 43.72
N ASP A 40 -25.12 -75.80 42.99
CA ASP A 40 -26.22 -74.84 43.24
C ASP A 40 -27.00 -75.19 44.52
N ASN A 41 -27.13 -76.48 44.84
CA ASN A 41 -27.85 -76.96 46.03
C ASN A 41 -26.98 -77.02 47.31
N LEU A 42 -25.70 -76.61 47.24
CA LEU A 42 -24.79 -76.68 48.38
C LEU A 42 -24.88 -75.43 49.25
N ILE A 43 -25.32 -75.60 50.50
CA ILE A 43 -25.29 -74.57 51.53
C ILE A 43 -24.08 -74.82 52.43
N PHE A 44 -23.02 -74.03 52.25
CA PHE A 44 -21.79 -74.13 53.05
C PHE A 44 -21.98 -73.45 54.42
N LYS A 45 -21.48 -74.08 55.50
CA LYS A 45 -21.41 -73.49 56.83
C LYS A 45 -20.02 -72.93 57.10
N GLU A 46 -19.86 -72.22 58.22
CA GLU A 46 -18.60 -71.56 58.59
C GLU A 46 -17.43 -72.54 58.80
N SER A 47 -17.72 -73.79 59.18
CA SER A 47 -16.75 -74.90 59.25
C SER A 47 -16.24 -75.36 57.87
N ASP A 48 -16.98 -75.06 56.79
CA ASP A 48 -16.78 -75.67 55.46
C ASP A 48 -16.09 -74.71 54.46
N ILE A 49 -15.56 -73.58 54.95
CA ILE A 49 -14.95 -72.51 54.14
C ILE A 49 -13.85 -73.05 53.21
N ALA A 50 -13.06 -74.03 53.66
CA ALA A 50 -12.00 -74.62 52.85
C ALA A 50 -12.57 -75.32 51.59
N ASP A 51 -13.68 -76.03 51.74
CA ASP A 51 -14.31 -76.76 50.64
C ASP A 51 -15.13 -75.84 49.75
N ALA A 52 -15.77 -74.81 50.31
CA ALA A 52 -16.39 -73.73 49.53
C ALA A 52 -15.37 -73.02 48.60
N LYS A 53 -14.17 -72.75 49.11
CA LYS A 53 -13.07 -72.17 48.31
C LYS A 53 -12.62 -73.11 47.18
N LYS A 54 -12.54 -74.42 47.43
CA LYS A 54 -12.20 -75.41 46.39
C LYS A 54 -13.29 -75.49 45.32
N ALA A 55 -14.56 -75.55 45.71
CA ALA A 55 -15.70 -75.56 44.79
C ALA A 55 -15.71 -74.33 43.88
N ARG A 56 -15.52 -73.13 44.45
CA ARG A 56 -15.41 -71.88 43.68
C ARG A 56 -14.23 -71.91 42.70
N LYS A 57 -13.07 -72.44 43.12
CA LYS A 57 -11.88 -72.54 42.25
C LYS A 57 -12.16 -73.47 41.06
N GLU A 58 -12.85 -74.58 41.28
CA GLU A 58 -13.20 -75.53 40.23
C GLU A 58 -14.20 -74.92 39.23
N LEU A 59 -15.26 -74.27 39.70
CA LEU A 59 -16.21 -73.56 38.85
C LEU A 59 -15.52 -72.48 38.01
N LYS A 60 -14.62 -71.70 38.63
CA LYS A 60 -13.84 -70.69 37.93
C LYS A 60 -12.95 -71.31 36.85
N ARG A 61 -12.33 -72.46 37.13
CA ARG A 61 -11.50 -73.19 36.15
C ARG A 61 -12.34 -73.63 34.95
N ILE A 62 -13.51 -74.23 35.17
CA ILE A 62 -14.42 -74.66 34.10
C ILE A 62 -14.87 -73.46 33.24
N PHE A 63 -15.30 -72.37 33.87
CA PHE A 63 -15.66 -71.13 33.18
C PHE A 63 -14.52 -70.60 32.32
N THR A 64 -13.31 -70.53 32.88
CA THR A 64 -12.13 -70.02 32.19
C THR A 64 -11.79 -70.88 30.97
N LEU A 65 -11.86 -72.21 31.07
CA LEU A 65 -11.62 -73.11 29.94
C LEU A 65 -12.60 -72.89 28.78
N ILE A 66 -13.88 -72.68 29.07
CA ILE A 66 -14.90 -72.41 28.05
C ILE A 66 -14.64 -71.05 27.39
N ASP A 67 -14.39 -70.01 28.20
CA ASP A 67 -14.16 -68.66 27.68
C ASP A 67 -12.85 -68.55 26.89
N ASP A 68 -11.79 -69.25 27.33
CA ASP A 68 -10.51 -69.30 26.62
C ASP A 68 -10.67 -70.01 25.27
N LYS A 69 -11.41 -71.12 25.19
CA LYS A 69 -11.68 -71.77 23.90
C LYS A 69 -12.52 -70.90 22.97
N ARG A 70 -13.51 -70.19 23.51
CA ARG A 70 -14.29 -69.17 22.75
C ARG A 70 -13.38 -68.08 22.18
N LYS A 71 -12.44 -67.56 22.99
CA LYS A 71 -11.47 -66.54 22.55
C LYS A 71 -10.52 -67.06 21.49
N GLU A 72 -10.02 -68.29 21.65
CA GLU A 72 -9.16 -68.97 20.67
C GLU A 72 -9.87 -69.08 19.32
N VAL A 73 -11.06 -69.68 19.28
CA VAL A 73 -11.87 -69.81 18.05
C VAL A 73 -12.16 -68.45 17.43
N LYS A 74 -12.49 -67.43 18.24
CA LYS A 74 -12.70 -66.06 17.74
C LYS A 74 -11.42 -65.49 17.12
N LYS A 75 -10.26 -65.73 17.71
CA LYS A 75 -8.99 -65.21 17.19
C LYS A 75 -8.70 -65.84 15.82
N ASP A 76 -8.77 -67.17 15.73
CA ASP A 76 -8.46 -67.91 14.51
C ASP A 76 -9.48 -67.59 13.40
N PHE A 77 -10.76 -67.43 13.75
CA PHE A 77 -11.80 -67.01 12.81
C PHE A 77 -11.57 -65.61 12.23
N ASN A 78 -11.05 -64.66 13.03
CA ASN A 78 -10.80 -63.29 12.57
C ASN A 78 -9.44 -63.11 11.90
N GLU A 79 -8.52 -64.06 12.01
CA GLU A 79 -7.17 -63.96 11.44
C GLU A 79 -7.17 -63.84 9.90
N PRO A 80 -7.99 -64.61 9.13
CA PRO A 80 -8.12 -64.43 7.69
C PRO A 80 -8.69 -63.05 7.31
N LEU A 81 -9.70 -62.57 8.05
CA LEU A 81 -10.30 -61.25 7.84
C LEU A 81 -9.26 -60.15 8.06
N LYS A 82 -8.53 -60.21 9.18
CA LYS A 82 -7.48 -59.25 9.50
C LYS A 82 -6.38 -59.23 8.44
N SER A 83 -5.94 -60.41 7.99
CA SER A 83 -4.92 -60.53 6.93
C SER A 83 -5.39 -59.95 5.60
N PHE A 84 -6.67 -60.11 5.26
CA PHE A 84 -7.29 -59.49 4.09
C PHE A 84 -7.32 -57.97 4.22
N GLU A 85 -7.81 -57.44 5.34
CA GLU A 85 -7.88 -55.99 5.59
C GLU A 85 -6.49 -55.34 5.54
N GLU A 86 -5.47 -55.97 6.14
CA GLU A 86 -4.09 -55.50 6.11
C GLU A 86 -3.55 -55.40 4.68
N LYS A 87 -3.77 -56.42 3.83
CA LYS A 87 -3.35 -56.40 2.43
C LYS A 87 -4.05 -55.31 1.61
N ILE A 88 -5.36 -55.17 1.75
CA ILE A 88 -6.11 -54.13 1.02
C ILE A 88 -5.67 -52.73 1.47
N LYS A 89 -5.37 -52.56 2.76
CA LYS A 89 -4.84 -51.32 3.30
C LYS A 89 -3.44 -51.02 2.78
N GLU A 90 -2.56 -52.01 2.66
CA GLU A 90 -1.25 -51.85 2.01
C GLU A 90 -1.40 -51.34 0.58
N TYR A 91 -2.21 -52.00 -0.26
CA TYR A 91 -2.44 -51.55 -1.64
C TYR A 91 -3.00 -50.13 -1.72
N SER A 92 -3.96 -49.81 -0.85
CA SER A 92 -4.55 -48.47 -0.79
C SER A 92 -3.51 -47.41 -0.37
N THR A 93 -2.62 -47.77 0.56
CA THR A 93 -1.55 -46.87 1.05
C THR A 93 -0.51 -46.62 -0.02
N GLU A 94 -0.11 -47.63 -0.79
CA GLU A 94 0.82 -47.49 -1.91
C GLU A 94 0.27 -46.54 -2.99
N ILE A 95 -1.00 -46.73 -3.38
CA ILE A 95 -1.68 -45.85 -4.34
C ILE A 95 -1.75 -44.43 -3.80
N GLN A 96 -2.16 -44.24 -2.55
CA GLN A 96 -2.24 -42.92 -1.92
C GLN A 96 -0.87 -42.22 -1.87
N MET A 97 0.21 -42.96 -1.60
CA MET A 97 1.56 -42.41 -1.57
C MET A 97 1.97 -41.87 -2.95
N VAL A 98 1.72 -42.63 -4.02
CA VAL A 98 2.01 -42.19 -5.40
C VAL A 98 1.12 -41.01 -5.78
N SER A 99 -0.16 -41.05 -5.45
CA SER A 99 -1.11 -39.94 -5.66
C SER A 99 -0.60 -38.64 -5.01
N ASN A 100 -0.23 -38.69 -3.73
CA ASN A 100 0.29 -37.53 -3.00
C ASN A 100 1.60 -36.99 -3.61
N LYS A 101 2.46 -37.88 -4.12
CA LYS A 101 3.70 -37.48 -4.81
C LYS A 101 3.41 -36.78 -6.14
N ILE A 102 2.38 -37.22 -6.88
CA ILE A 102 1.94 -36.55 -8.10
C ILE A 102 1.33 -35.18 -7.76
N ASP A 103 0.47 -35.10 -6.74
CA ASP A 103 -0.12 -33.84 -6.29
C ASP A 103 0.94 -32.81 -5.89
N SER A 104 1.99 -33.26 -5.20
CA SER A 104 3.11 -32.39 -4.81
C SER A 104 3.87 -31.87 -6.03
N GLN A 105 4.16 -32.73 -7.01
CA GLN A 105 4.79 -32.32 -8.27
C GLN A 105 3.91 -31.33 -9.05
N ILE A 106 2.60 -31.56 -9.12
CA ILE A 106 1.65 -30.62 -9.77
C ILE A 106 1.75 -29.24 -9.12
N LYS A 107 1.71 -29.17 -7.78
CA LYS A 107 1.84 -27.90 -7.05
C LYS A 107 3.17 -27.19 -7.32
N GLU A 108 4.27 -27.93 -7.34
CA GLU A 108 5.59 -27.37 -7.68
C GLU A 108 5.62 -26.80 -9.11
N PHE A 109 5.03 -27.50 -10.08
CA PHE A 109 4.93 -26.99 -11.45
C PHE A 109 4.02 -25.76 -11.55
N GLU A 110 2.90 -25.73 -10.83
CA GLU A 110 1.99 -24.58 -10.80
C GLU A 110 2.66 -23.34 -10.18
N GLU A 111 3.39 -23.52 -9.08
CA GLU A 111 4.12 -22.44 -8.40
C GLU A 111 5.25 -21.91 -9.29
N LYS A 112 6.05 -22.80 -9.87
CA LYS A 112 7.08 -22.42 -10.85
C LYS A 112 6.47 -21.67 -12.04
N THR A 113 5.34 -22.13 -12.57
CA THR A 113 4.65 -21.47 -13.68
C THR A 113 4.18 -20.06 -13.28
N LYS A 114 3.72 -19.88 -12.04
CA LYS A 114 3.34 -18.57 -11.51
C LYS A 114 4.54 -17.63 -11.38
N GLU A 115 5.68 -18.12 -10.92
CA GLU A 115 6.93 -17.37 -10.87
C GLU A 115 7.43 -16.97 -12.26
N ASP A 116 7.44 -17.90 -13.21
CA ASP A 116 7.81 -17.65 -14.61
C ASP A 116 6.92 -16.56 -15.22
N ARG A 117 5.60 -16.65 -15.01
CA ARG A 117 4.65 -15.63 -15.45
C ARG A 117 4.91 -14.26 -14.84
N LYS A 118 5.24 -14.22 -13.55
CA LYS A 118 5.62 -12.98 -12.86
C LYS A 118 6.89 -12.39 -13.48
N ALA A 119 7.89 -13.20 -13.79
CA ALA A 119 9.11 -12.74 -14.45
C ALA A 119 8.82 -12.17 -15.84
N ILE A 120 7.92 -12.78 -16.61
CA ILE A 120 7.52 -12.30 -17.95
C ILE A 120 6.79 -10.96 -17.84
N VAL A 121 5.84 -10.81 -16.93
CA VAL A 121 5.13 -9.53 -16.72
C VAL A 121 6.08 -8.44 -16.26
N LEU A 122 7.02 -8.74 -15.35
CA LEU A 122 8.03 -7.79 -14.90
C LEU A 122 8.99 -7.38 -16.03
N ALA A 123 9.37 -8.31 -16.91
CA ALA A 123 10.19 -7.99 -18.07
C ALA A 123 9.47 -7.01 -19.02
N GLU A 124 8.19 -7.27 -19.34
CA GLU A 124 7.36 -6.38 -20.16
C GLU A 124 7.19 -5.01 -19.48
N LEU A 125 6.87 -4.98 -18.19
CA LEU A 125 6.79 -3.73 -17.41
C LEU A 125 8.10 -2.96 -17.45
N THR A 126 9.24 -3.64 -17.33
CA THR A 126 10.55 -3.01 -17.36
C THR A 126 10.84 -2.39 -18.72
N GLU A 127 10.55 -3.12 -19.79
CA GLU A 127 10.71 -2.63 -21.15
C GLU A 127 9.83 -1.39 -21.39
N GLN A 128 8.53 -1.47 -21.09
CA GLN A 128 7.62 -0.35 -21.30
C GLN A 128 7.95 0.84 -20.41
N ALA A 129 8.21 0.64 -19.11
CA ALA A 129 8.60 1.72 -18.20
C ALA A 129 9.84 2.46 -18.72
N THR A 130 10.87 1.72 -19.14
CA THR A 130 12.11 2.29 -19.69
C THR A 130 11.84 3.11 -20.96
N ASN A 131 10.98 2.61 -21.86
CA ASN A 131 10.60 3.33 -23.08
C ASN A 131 9.94 4.70 -22.79
N TYR A 132 9.28 4.85 -21.64
CA TYR A 132 8.66 6.09 -21.20
C TYR A 132 9.49 6.89 -20.18
N GLY A 133 10.72 6.45 -19.86
CA GLY A 133 11.59 7.10 -18.87
C GLY A 133 11.05 7.03 -17.45
N LEU A 134 10.33 5.95 -17.12
CA LEU A 134 9.80 5.63 -15.80
C LEU A 134 10.64 4.56 -15.13
N GLU A 135 10.68 4.56 -13.80
CA GLU A 135 11.20 3.42 -13.05
C GLU A 135 10.10 2.37 -12.84
N VAL A 136 10.46 1.09 -12.88
CA VAL A 136 9.48 -0.02 -12.72
C VAL A 136 8.79 0.02 -11.36
N SER A 137 9.47 0.50 -10.33
CA SER A 137 8.94 0.74 -8.98
C SER A 137 7.78 1.73 -8.95
N GLU A 138 7.63 2.57 -9.97
CA GLU A 138 6.55 3.55 -10.08
C GLU A 138 5.25 2.93 -10.61
N ILE A 139 5.33 1.69 -11.12
CA ILE A 139 4.19 0.96 -11.68
C ILE A 139 3.83 -0.19 -10.75
N GLU A 140 2.57 -0.21 -10.30
CA GLU A 140 2.08 -1.28 -9.45
C GLU A 140 1.88 -2.57 -10.26
N LEU A 141 2.49 -3.67 -9.79
CA LEU A 141 2.26 -4.99 -10.37
C LEU A 141 0.86 -5.49 -9.97
N LYS A 142 -0.09 -5.48 -10.92
CA LYS A 142 -1.45 -5.97 -10.69
C LYS A 142 -1.48 -7.51 -10.68
N SER A 143 -2.05 -8.09 -9.62
CA SER A 143 -2.19 -9.55 -9.49
C SER A 143 -3.02 -10.17 -10.62
N SER A 144 -3.99 -9.42 -11.15
CA SER A 144 -4.83 -9.81 -12.28
C SER A 144 -4.02 -10.12 -13.54
N TRP A 145 -2.86 -9.50 -13.75
CA TRP A 145 -1.99 -9.74 -14.90
C TRP A 145 -1.36 -11.14 -14.89
N LEU A 146 -1.21 -11.76 -13.70
CA LEU A 146 -0.61 -13.09 -13.52
C LEU A 146 -1.57 -14.25 -13.80
N ASN A 147 -2.85 -13.96 -14.05
CA ASN A 147 -3.87 -14.98 -14.32
C ASN A 147 -3.52 -15.80 -15.56
N SER A 148 -3.74 -17.12 -15.51
CA SER A 148 -3.42 -18.04 -16.61
C SER A 148 -4.07 -17.64 -17.94
N SER A 149 -5.29 -17.09 -17.90
CA SER A 149 -6.03 -16.60 -19.07
C SER A 149 -5.32 -15.49 -19.86
N ASN A 150 -4.36 -14.81 -19.22
CA ASN A 150 -3.62 -13.70 -19.82
C ASN A 150 -2.34 -14.14 -20.54
N PHE A 151 -2.05 -15.44 -20.52
CA PHE A 151 -0.91 -16.04 -21.18
C PHE A 151 -1.39 -16.96 -22.31
N THR A 152 -0.63 -16.97 -23.39
CA THR A 152 -0.82 -17.89 -24.51
C THR A 152 -0.36 -19.31 -24.12
N ALA A 153 -0.69 -20.31 -24.93
CA ALA A 153 -0.21 -21.68 -24.74
C ALA A 153 1.33 -21.82 -24.73
N LYS A 154 2.06 -20.82 -25.28
CA LYS A 154 3.54 -20.74 -25.23
C LYS A 154 4.05 -19.94 -24.03
N ASN A 155 3.21 -19.72 -23.02
CA ASN A 155 3.44 -18.91 -21.84
C ASN A 155 3.87 -17.45 -22.12
N LYS A 156 3.54 -16.90 -23.30
CA LYS A 156 3.77 -15.47 -23.61
C LYS A 156 2.58 -14.63 -23.17
N LEU A 157 2.82 -13.36 -22.82
CA LEU A 157 1.76 -12.41 -22.56
C LEU A 157 0.79 -12.30 -23.75
N THR A 158 -0.46 -12.01 -23.44
CA THR A 158 -1.45 -11.68 -24.46
C THR A 158 -1.36 -10.20 -24.81
N LYS A 159 -1.62 -9.86 -26.08
CA LYS A 159 -1.64 -8.47 -26.56
C LYS A 159 -2.52 -7.54 -25.73
N LYS A 160 -3.61 -8.06 -25.16
CA LYS A 160 -4.50 -7.30 -24.28
C LYS A 160 -3.75 -6.79 -23.05
N ILE A 161 -2.99 -7.65 -22.38
CA ILE A 161 -2.24 -7.25 -21.17
C ILE A 161 -1.02 -6.40 -21.54
N GLU A 162 -0.35 -6.68 -22.65
CA GLU A 162 0.72 -5.79 -23.16
C GLU A 162 0.20 -4.36 -23.36
N GLN A 163 -0.99 -4.21 -23.96
CA GLN A 163 -1.64 -2.91 -24.14
C GLN A 163 -2.08 -2.26 -22.82
N GLU A 164 -2.52 -3.06 -21.84
CA GLU A 164 -2.90 -2.55 -20.52
C GLU A 164 -1.68 -2.02 -19.74
N ILE A 165 -0.57 -2.77 -19.77
CA ILE A 165 0.71 -2.33 -19.19
C ILE A 165 1.19 -1.04 -19.86
N LEU A 166 1.14 -0.99 -21.19
CA LEU A 166 1.49 0.19 -21.96
C LEU A 166 0.63 1.40 -21.59
N ALA A 167 -0.69 1.22 -21.48
CA ALA A 167 -1.61 2.30 -21.11
C ALA A 167 -1.30 2.86 -19.71
N GLU A 168 -0.97 2.00 -18.75
CA GLU A 168 -0.56 2.40 -17.40
C GLU A 168 0.73 3.24 -17.44
N CYS A 169 1.73 2.82 -18.21
CA CYS A 169 2.97 3.58 -18.39
C CYS A 169 2.70 4.97 -18.98
N ILE A 170 1.86 5.05 -20.01
CA ILE A 170 1.47 6.31 -20.65
C ILE A 170 0.79 7.24 -19.65
N GLU A 171 -0.17 6.72 -18.86
CA GLU A 171 -0.89 7.52 -17.89
C GLU A 171 0.04 8.07 -16.79
N ILE A 172 0.91 7.23 -16.24
CA ILE A 172 1.91 7.66 -15.24
C ILE A 172 2.81 8.75 -15.82
N LYS A 173 3.30 8.57 -17.04
CA LYS A 173 4.15 9.56 -17.72
C LYS A 173 3.41 10.88 -17.93
N GLN A 174 2.17 10.83 -18.42
CA GLN A 174 1.35 12.02 -18.62
C GLN A 174 1.07 12.77 -17.31
N ARG A 175 0.79 12.05 -16.22
CA ARG A 175 0.62 12.66 -14.89
C ARG A 175 1.90 13.36 -14.42
N LYS A 176 3.06 12.72 -14.58
CA LYS A 176 4.37 13.33 -14.28
C LYS A 176 4.63 14.59 -15.09
N ASP A 177 4.44 14.53 -16.41
CA ASP A 177 4.68 15.65 -17.29
C ASP A 177 3.75 16.82 -16.98
N THR A 178 2.47 16.54 -16.73
CA THR A 178 1.49 17.56 -16.33
C THR A 178 1.87 18.21 -15.00
N ARG A 179 2.30 17.40 -14.02
CA ARG A 179 2.76 17.92 -12.72
C ARG A 179 3.96 18.85 -12.90
N GLU A 180 4.95 18.44 -13.69
CA GLU A 180 6.15 19.24 -13.97
C GLU A 180 5.82 20.54 -14.73
N GLN A 181 4.92 20.47 -15.70
CA GLN A 181 4.41 21.67 -16.40
C GLN A 181 3.70 22.63 -15.45
N ASN A 182 2.85 22.11 -14.56
CA ASN A 182 2.16 22.91 -13.55
C ASN A 182 3.15 23.58 -12.59
N LYS A 183 4.21 22.89 -12.16
CA LYS A 183 5.28 23.47 -11.33
C LYS A 183 5.93 24.66 -12.04
N LYS A 184 6.35 24.50 -13.29
CA LYS A 184 6.98 25.57 -14.09
C LYS A 184 6.05 26.76 -14.29
N LEU A 185 4.76 26.50 -14.49
CA LEU A 185 3.76 27.54 -14.69
C LEU A 185 3.54 28.35 -13.41
N VAL A 186 3.37 27.68 -12.27
CA VAL A 186 3.24 28.31 -10.94
C VAL A 186 4.51 29.09 -10.60
N GLU A 187 5.69 28.51 -10.84
CA GLU A 187 6.96 29.17 -10.59
C GLU A 187 7.10 30.48 -11.37
N SER A 188 6.80 30.43 -12.68
CA SER A 188 6.86 31.60 -13.56
C SER A 188 5.85 32.67 -13.13
N TYR A 189 4.64 32.26 -12.72
CA TYR A 189 3.58 33.17 -12.30
C TYR A 189 3.88 33.84 -10.95
N ALA A 190 4.43 33.11 -9.99
CA ALA A 190 4.89 33.68 -8.71
C ALA A 190 6.00 34.70 -8.92
N LYS A 191 7.01 34.38 -9.76
CA LYS A 191 8.08 35.31 -10.14
C LYS A 191 7.55 36.57 -10.81
N ALA A 192 6.60 36.43 -11.73
CA ALA A 192 5.98 37.57 -12.42
C ALA A 192 5.25 38.53 -11.45
N ASN A 193 4.66 37.97 -10.39
CA ASN A 193 4.04 38.71 -9.29
C ASN A 193 5.02 39.13 -8.17
N LYS A 194 6.34 39.00 -8.40
CA LYS A 194 7.41 39.34 -7.44
C LYS A 194 7.34 38.57 -6.12
N LEU A 195 6.76 37.37 -6.10
CA LEU A 195 6.70 36.49 -4.94
C LEU A 195 7.79 35.40 -5.00
N GLU A 196 8.19 34.91 -3.84
CA GLU A 196 9.07 33.74 -3.71
C GLU A 196 8.33 32.47 -4.20
N PRO A 197 8.86 31.73 -5.20
CA PRO A 197 8.10 30.64 -5.83
C PRO A 197 8.04 29.31 -5.07
N HIS A 198 9.02 28.99 -4.24
CA HIS A 198 9.19 27.66 -3.63
C HIS A 198 7.94 27.20 -2.89
N SER A 199 7.38 28.06 -2.05
CA SER A 199 6.17 27.74 -1.26
C SER A 199 4.96 27.43 -2.14
N TRP A 200 4.82 28.11 -3.28
CA TRP A 200 3.72 27.89 -4.22
C TRP A 200 3.90 26.61 -5.05
N VAL A 201 5.14 26.30 -5.43
CA VAL A 201 5.48 25.07 -6.15
C VAL A 201 5.24 23.83 -5.27
N MET A 202 5.49 23.92 -3.96
CA MET A 202 5.19 22.83 -3.02
C MET A 202 3.70 22.47 -2.97
N LEU A 203 2.78 23.43 -3.21
CA LEU A 203 1.35 23.13 -3.26
C LEU A 203 0.97 22.22 -4.43
N ILE A 204 1.71 22.28 -5.56
CA ILE A 204 1.56 21.29 -6.64
C ILE A 204 1.97 19.90 -6.13
N ASP A 205 2.97 19.85 -5.23
CA ASP A 205 3.39 18.58 -4.67
C ASP A 205 2.35 17.93 -3.75
N GLU A 206 1.61 18.76 -3.03
CA GLU A 206 0.46 18.38 -2.19
C GLU A 206 -0.80 18.03 -3.01
N GLY A 207 -0.76 18.17 -4.33
CA GLY A 207 -1.84 17.76 -5.24
C GLY A 207 -2.76 18.90 -5.68
N LEU A 208 -2.45 20.16 -5.39
CA LEU A 208 -3.19 21.28 -5.97
C LEU A 208 -2.83 21.46 -7.45
N THR A 209 -3.76 22.05 -8.20
CA THR A 209 -3.51 22.44 -9.60
C THR A 209 -3.08 23.90 -9.69
N ALA A 210 -2.42 24.27 -10.80
CA ALA A 210 -2.06 25.66 -11.07
C ALA A 210 -3.28 26.61 -11.01
N ALA A 211 -4.43 26.15 -11.51
CA ALA A 211 -5.69 26.90 -11.45
C ALA A 211 -6.17 27.19 -10.03
N ASN A 212 -5.87 26.33 -9.06
CA ASN A 212 -6.20 26.58 -7.65
C ASN A 212 -5.19 27.54 -6.97
N ILE A 213 -3.97 27.60 -7.50
CA ILE A 213 -2.86 28.36 -6.90
C ILE A 213 -2.81 29.81 -7.41
N PHE A 214 -3.12 30.08 -8.69
CA PHE A 214 -3.06 31.45 -9.22
C PHE A 214 -3.88 32.47 -8.43
N PRO A 215 -5.15 32.20 -8.05
CA PRO A 215 -5.91 33.16 -7.25
C PRO A 215 -5.28 33.44 -5.88
N LYS A 216 -4.55 32.48 -5.31
CA LYS A 216 -3.83 32.65 -4.04
C LYS A 216 -2.59 33.51 -4.22
N ILE A 217 -1.87 33.35 -5.34
CA ILE A 217 -0.75 34.21 -5.72
C ILE A 217 -1.24 35.64 -5.93
N ASP A 218 -2.35 35.85 -6.63
CA ASP A 218 -2.94 37.18 -6.86
C ASP A 218 -3.28 37.88 -5.54
N ALA A 219 -3.92 37.17 -4.63
CA ALA A 219 -4.27 37.70 -3.32
C ALA A 219 -3.02 38.08 -2.50
N ALA A 220 -2.00 37.21 -2.49
CA ALA A 220 -0.74 37.48 -1.80
C ALA A 220 0.01 38.67 -2.40
N ALA A 221 0.07 38.78 -3.73
CA ALA A 221 0.71 39.90 -4.42
C ALA A 221 0.00 41.23 -4.11
N LYS A 222 -1.34 41.21 -4.07
CA LYS A 222 -2.14 42.38 -3.67
C LYS A 222 -1.87 42.78 -2.23
N GLU A 223 -1.79 41.82 -1.32
CA GLU A 223 -1.51 42.09 0.10
C GLU A 223 -0.12 42.72 0.29
N VAL A 224 0.91 42.21 -0.40
CA VAL A 224 2.25 42.79 -0.37
C VAL A 224 2.22 44.24 -0.85
N LEU A 225 1.53 44.53 -1.96
CA LEU A 225 1.41 45.89 -2.48
C LEU A 225 0.65 46.84 -1.52
N GLU A 226 -0.43 46.36 -0.88
CA GLU A 226 -1.16 47.12 0.14
C GLU A 226 -0.34 47.34 1.43
N GLN A 227 0.55 46.40 1.79
CA GLN A 227 1.49 46.56 2.90
C GLN A 227 2.56 47.60 2.58
N GLU A 228 3.20 47.52 1.40
CA GLU A 228 4.18 48.51 0.94
C GLU A 228 3.58 49.93 0.91
N GLN A 229 2.36 50.09 0.42
CA GLN A 229 1.66 51.38 0.42
C GLN A 229 1.41 51.90 1.83
N ARG A 230 0.95 51.05 2.75
CA ARG A 230 0.73 51.45 4.16
C ARG A 230 2.03 51.83 4.87
N GLU A 231 3.14 51.16 4.56
CA GLU A 231 4.45 51.51 5.11
C GLU A 231 4.95 52.86 4.57
N LEU A 232 4.78 53.11 3.26
CA LEU A 232 5.08 54.41 2.66
C LEU A 232 4.22 55.54 3.27
N GLU A 233 2.92 55.34 3.42
CA GLU A 233 2.03 56.33 4.05
C GLU A 233 2.42 56.63 5.51
N LYS A 234 2.80 55.62 6.29
CA LYS A 234 3.31 55.80 7.66
C LYS A 234 4.62 56.59 7.66
N ALA A 235 5.57 56.23 6.80
CA ALA A 235 6.85 56.95 6.67
C ALA A 235 6.63 58.41 6.26
N GLU A 236 5.71 58.69 5.33
CA GLU A 236 5.35 60.05 4.94
C GLU A 236 4.69 60.85 6.08
N ALA A 237 3.82 60.21 6.87
CA ALA A 237 3.16 60.86 8.00
C ALA A 237 4.15 61.21 9.12
N GLU A 238 5.11 60.32 9.41
CA GLU A 238 6.20 60.56 10.36
C GLU A 238 7.09 61.74 9.92
N ILE A 239 7.44 61.83 8.63
CA ILE A 239 8.19 62.98 8.08
C ILE A 239 7.38 64.27 8.21
N LYS A 240 6.07 64.27 7.91
CA LYS A 240 5.20 65.46 8.01
C LYS A 240 5.06 65.99 9.44
N GLN A 241 5.10 65.13 10.46
CA GLN A 241 5.02 65.57 11.87
C GLN A 241 6.35 66.14 12.40
N ALA A 242 7.49 65.81 11.77
CA ALA A 242 8.82 66.22 12.22
C ALA A 242 9.30 67.61 11.75
N LEU A 243 8.56 68.29 10.85
CA LEU A 243 8.94 69.62 10.32
C LEU A 243 8.01 70.74 10.84
N PRO A 244 8.52 71.80 11.50
CA PRO A 244 7.71 72.92 11.97
C PRO A 244 7.24 73.83 10.82
N ASN A 245 5.94 74.14 10.85
CA ASN A 245 5.21 74.85 9.81
C ASN A 245 5.52 76.37 9.84
N LYS A 246 6.18 76.93 8.82
CA LYS A 246 6.16 78.38 8.55
C LYS A 246 6.03 78.65 7.05
N THR A 247 4.87 79.19 6.70
CA THR A 247 4.49 79.66 5.36
C THR A 247 4.41 81.18 5.38
N ALA A 248 5.17 81.87 4.52
CA ALA A 248 4.80 83.13 3.85
C ALA A 248 6.02 83.66 3.07
N VAL A 249 5.86 83.86 1.76
CA VAL A 249 6.79 84.65 0.94
C VAL A 249 6.20 86.07 0.87
N GLU A 250 6.87 87.04 1.51
CA GLU A 250 6.63 88.47 1.30
C GLU A 250 7.52 88.97 0.13
N VAL A 251 6.91 89.67 -0.82
CA VAL A 251 7.62 90.36 -1.91
C VAL A 251 7.84 91.81 -1.49
N HIS A 252 9.08 92.18 -1.15
CA HIS A 252 9.49 93.57 -0.97
C HIS A 252 9.94 94.16 -2.32
N LYS A 253 9.33 95.28 -2.72
CA LYS A 253 9.57 95.91 -4.02
C LYS A 253 10.33 97.22 -3.80
N GLU A 254 11.63 97.23 -4.06
CA GLU A 254 12.42 98.46 -4.25
C GLU A 254 13.08 98.39 -5.64
N LEU A 255 12.66 99.28 -6.54
CA LEU A 255 13.29 99.48 -7.83
C LEU A 255 14.39 100.54 -7.67
N HIS A 256 15.64 100.16 -7.85
CA HIS A 256 16.74 101.11 -8.06
C HIS A 256 17.09 101.15 -9.55
N ALA A 257 17.10 102.36 -10.11
CA ALA A 257 17.67 102.65 -11.43
C ALA A 257 19.05 103.26 -11.20
N GLU A 258 20.10 102.60 -11.68
CA GLU A 258 21.43 103.21 -11.78
C GLU A 258 21.59 103.80 -13.19
N GLU A 259 21.96 105.08 -13.27
CA GLU A 259 22.24 105.75 -14.54
C GLU A 259 23.60 105.31 -15.10
N SER A 260 23.58 104.65 -16.26
CA SER A 260 24.74 104.52 -17.15
C SER A 260 24.31 104.66 -18.61
N GLU A 261 25.19 105.19 -19.47
CA GLU A 261 24.92 105.61 -20.86
C GLU A 261 24.54 104.51 -21.88
N ASP A 262 24.22 103.28 -21.45
CA ASP A 262 23.62 102.23 -22.29
C ASP A 262 22.54 101.47 -21.47
N GLU A 263 21.31 101.38 -22.01
CA GLU A 263 20.04 100.75 -21.51
C GLU A 263 19.79 100.57 -19.98
N PRO A 264 18.63 100.99 -19.42
CA PRO A 264 18.36 100.88 -17.99
C PRO A 264 18.16 99.43 -17.50
N THR A 265 18.94 99.02 -16.51
CA THR A 265 18.77 97.73 -15.79
C THR A 265 17.97 97.90 -14.50
N TYR A 266 17.17 96.88 -14.14
CA TYR A 266 16.35 96.85 -12.91
C TYR A 266 16.68 95.62 -12.05
N SER A 267 16.69 95.77 -10.72
CA SER A 267 16.88 94.67 -9.76
C SER A 267 15.83 94.69 -8.65
N PHE A 268 15.49 93.51 -8.11
CA PHE A 268 14.66 93.32 -6.91
C PHE A 268 15.09 92.05 -6.17
N THR A 269 14.80 91.95 -4.87
CA THR A 269 15.09 90.75 -4.06
C THR A 269 13.86 89.85 -3.96
N LEU A 270 14.03 88.54 -4.19
CA LEU A 270 12.95 87.55 -4.14
C LEU A 270 13.33 86.39 -3.21
N ASN A 271 12.50 86.12 -2.21
CA ASN A 271 12.65 84.96 -1.32
C ASN A 271 11.81 83.80 -1.83
N ILE A 272 12.44 82.72 -2.30
CA ILE A 272 11.75 81.57 -2.91
C ILE A 272 11.99 80.30 -2.08
N THR A 273 10.92 79.63 -1.66
CA THR A 273 11.00 78.35 -0.93
C THR A 273 10.29 77.24 -1.73
N GLY A 274 10.93 76.09 -1.88
CA GLY A 274 10.37 74.93 -2.60
C GLY A 274 11.23 73.68 -2.43
N THR A 275 10.78 72.56 -3.01
CA THR A 275 11.54 71.30 -3.02
C THR A 275 12.84 71.43 -3.85
N ALA A 276 13.84 70.58 -3.61
CA ALA A 276 15.11 70.60 -4.35
C ALA A 276 14.92 70.53 -5.88
N LYS A 277 13.92 69.76 -6.34
CA LYS A 277 13.56 69.68 -7.77
C LYS A 277 12.99 70.99 -8.29
N GLN A 278 12.13 71.67 -7.52
CA GLN A 278 11.56 72.96 -7.90
C GLN A 278 12.62 74.08 -7.94
N ILE A 279 13.52 74.14 -6.95
CA ILE A 279 14.60 75.14 -6.90
C ILE A 279 15.63 74.91 -8.02
N SER A 280 15.96 73.65 -8.33
CA SER A 280 16.84 73.32 -9.46
C SER A 280 16.27 73.75 -10.81
N ILE A 281 14.95 73.64 -11.00
CA ILE A 281 14.28 74.10 -12.23
C ILE A 281 14.36 75.63 -12.31
N ILE A 282 14.05 76.34 -11.22
CA ILE A 282 14.09 77.81 -11.19
C ILE A 282 15.50 78.34 -11.46
N LYS A 283 16.53 77.76 -10.82
CA LYS A 283 17.93 78.12 -11.05
C LYS A 283 18.31 78.01 -12.52
N LYS A 284 17.98 76.87 -13.13
CA LYS A 284 18.26 76.62 -14.55
C LYS A 284 17.58 77.65 -15.46
N THR A 285 16.31 77.96 -15.20
CA THR A 285 15.56 78.94 -15.98
C THR A 285 16.18 80.34 -15.91
N ILE A 286 16.68 80.76 -14.75
CA ILE A 286 17.33 82.07 -14.59
C ILE A 286 18.66 82.11 -15.35
N GLU A 287 19.45 81.04 -15.28
CA GLU A 287 20.70 80.89 -16.04
C GLU A 287 20.46 80.92 -17.56
N ASP A 288 19.42 80.21 -18.03
CA ASP A 288 19.03 80.16 -19.44
C ASP A 288 18.59 81.54 -19.97
N LEU A 289 17.98 82.38 -19.12
CA LEU A 289 17.58 83.75 -19.45
C LEU A 289 18.74 84.76 -19.40
N GLY A 290 19.93 84.34 -18.97
CA GLY A 290 21.10 85.21 -18.88
C GLY A 290 20.99 86.34 -17.85
N VAL A 291 20.05 86.22 -16.90
CA VAL A 291 19.83 87.23 -15.86
C VAL A 291 20.85 87.03 -14.74
N LYS A 292 21.47 88.13 -14.28
CA LYS A 292 22.38 88.09 -13.13
C LYS A 292 21.58 87.86 -11.84
N TYR A 293 21.98 86.90 -11.01
CA TYR A 293 21.36 86.61 -9.73
C TYR A 293 22.39 86.41 -8.62
N GLN A 294 21.98 86.65 -7.38
CA GLN A 294 22.77 86.38 -6.18
C GLN A 294 21.96 85.44 -5.29
N VAL A 295 22.65 84.45 -4.69
CA VAL A 295 22.04 83.51 -3.74
C VAL A 295 22.56 83.84 -2.36
N GLU A 296 21.69 84.32 -1.50
CA GLU A 296 21.97 84.41 -0.07
C GLU A 296 21.42 83.13 0.59
N MET A 297 22.32 82.42 1.29
CA MET A 297 21.92 81.31 2.15
C MET A 297 21.82 81.87 3.57
N ASN A 298 20.62 81.88 4.13
CA ASN A 298 20.47 82.08 5.57
C ASN A 298 21.00 80.82 6.26
N GLU A 299 22.07 80.95 7.05
CA GLU A 299 22.54 79.91 7.98
C GLU A 299 21.49 79.60 9.06
#